data_AF-A0A4Y3FNQ4-F1
#
_entry.id   AF-A0A4Y3FNQ4-F1
#
_cell.length_a   1.000
_cell.length_b   1.000
_cell.length_c   1.000
_cell.angle_alpha   90.00
_cell.angle_beta   90.00
_cell.angle_gamma   90.00
#
_symmetry.space_group_name_H-M   'P 1'
#
loop_
_entity.id
_entity.type
_entity.pdbx_description
1 polymer ?
#
loop_
_entity_poly.entity_id
_entity_poly.type
_entity_poly.pdbx_seq_one_letter_code
_entity_poly.pdbx_strand_id
1 'polypeptide(L)' 'MTVKEIKDRILPTLKKYGVTRAGVFGSVVREEATEDSDIDILVEIGGK' A
#
# COMPACT_ATOMS: atom_id res chain seq x y z
N MET A 1 6.73 2.78 10.67
CA MET A 1 6.91 2.31 9.28
C MET A 1 6.70 3.48 8.33
N THR A 2 7.60 3.72 7.38
CA THR A 2 7.46 4.80 6.40
C THR A 2 6.68 4.33 5.16
N VAL A 3 6.05 5.25 4.44
CA VAL A 3 5.40 4.96 3.15
C VAL A 3 6.40 4.36 2.14
N LYS A 4 7.68 4.74 2.21
CA LYS A 4 8.74 4.17 1.38
C LYS A 4 8.98 2.69 1.70
N GLU A 5 9.07 2.33 2.97
CA GLU A 5 9.23 0.93 3.40
C GLU A 5 8.03 0.07 2.99
N ILE A 6 6.80 0.60 3.11
CA ILE A 6 5.58 -0.06 2.64
C ILE A 6 5.69 -0.34 1.15
N LYS A 7 5.98 0.71 0.35
CA LYS A 7 6.12 0.61 -1.09
C LYS A 7 7.11 -0.49 -1.48
N ASP A 8 8.32 -0.48 -0.92
CA ASP A 8 9.36 -1.43 -1.30
C ASP A 8 8.97 -2.88 -0.98
N ARG A 9 8.20 -3.11 0.09
CA ARG A 9 7.67 -4.44 0.47
C ARG A 9 6.53 -4.92 -0.42
N ILE A 10 5.56 -4.06 -0.74
CA ILE A 10 4.34 -4.48 -1.45
C ILE A 10 4.50 -4.48 -2.97
N LEU A 11 5.45 -3.70 -3.52
CA LEU A 11 5.58 -3.49 -4.96
C LEU A 11 5.74 -4.80 -5.78
N PRO A 12 6.52 -5.82 -5.34
CA PRO A 12 6.61 -7.09 -6.08
C PRO A 12 5.26 -7.81 -6.17
N THR A 13 4.48 -7.81 -5.09
CA THR A 13 3.15 -8.42 -5.04
C THR A 13 2.17 -7.68 -5.94
N LEU A 14 2.12 -6.35 -5.84
CA LEU A 14 1.23 -5.53 -6.67
C LEU A 14 1.50 -5.74 -8.16
N LYS A 15 2.77 -5.76 -8.57
CA LYS A 15 3.18 -6.04 -9.96
C LYS A 15 2.76 -7.43 -10.41
N LYS A 16 2.93 -8.45 -9.56
CA LYS A 16 2.54 -9.85 -9.87
C LYS A 16 1.05 -9.97 -10.20
N TYR A 17 0.20 -9.16 -9.56
CA TYR A 17 -1.25 -9.19 -9.75
C TYR A 17 -1.78 -8.13 -10.73
N GLY A 18 -0.91 -7.47 -11.51
CA GLY A 18 -1.35 -6.54 -12.55
C GLY A 18 -1.92 -5.22 -12.02
N VAL A 19 -1.56 -4.82 -10.81
CA VAL A 19 -1.94 -3.51 -10.26
C VAL A 19 -1.22 -2.41 -11.04
N THR A 20 -1.99 -1.48 -11.62
CA THR A 20 -1.49 -0.35 -12.42
C THR A 20 -1.19 0.87 -11.57
N ARG A 21 -2.00 1.12 -10.53
CA ARG A 21 -1.82 2.21 -9.58
C ARG A 21 -2.14 1.72 -8.17
N ALA A 22 -1.42 2.25 -7.19
CA ALA A 22 -1.72 2.01 -5.79
C ALA A 22 -1.43 3.26 -4.95
N GLY A 23 -2.19 3.46 -3.89
CA GLY A 23 -2.01 4.53 -2.92
C GLY A 23 -2.19 4.01 -1.50
N VAL A 24 -1.30 4.42 -0.60
CA VAL A 24 -1.45 4.19 0.84
C VAL A 24 -2.37 5.29 1.38
N PHE A 25 -3.34 4.91 2.21
CA PHE A 25 -4.22 5.85 2.89
C PHE A 25 -4.39 5.43 4.36
N GLY A 26 -5.35 6.04 5.06
CA GLY A 26 -5.69 5.66 6.43
C GLY A 26 -4.65 6.11 7.47
N SER A 27 -4.58 5.35 8.56
CA SER A 27 -3.86 5.70 9.80
C SER A 27 -2.37 5.97 9.58
N VAL A 28 -1.73 5.24 8.66
CA VAL A 28 -0.30 5.39 8.34
C VAL A 28 0.02 6.79 7.80
N VAL A 29 -0.83 7.32 6.91
CA VAL A 29 -0.60 8.65 6.31
C VAL A 29 -1.02 9.77 7.26
N ARG A 30 -1.93 9.48 8.20
CA ARG A 30 -2.37 10.42 9.25
C ARG A 30 -1.46 10.45 10.48
N GLU A 31 -0.41 9.63 10.50
CA GLU A 31 0.49 9.47 11.66
C GLU A 31 -0.23 8.92 12.92
N GLU A 32 -1.34 8.21 12.74
CA GLU A 32 -2.16 7.59 13.80
C GLU A 32 -1.92 6.08 13.95
N ALA A 33 -1.11 5.48 13.06
CA ALA A 33 -0.84 4.05 13.07
C ALA A 33 0.00 3.62 14.29
N THR A 34 -0.43 2.54 14.93
CA THR A 34 0.26 1.86 16.05
C THR A 34 0.95 0.57 15.57
N GLU A 35 1.64 -0.12 16.46
CA GLU A 35 2.30 -1.40 16.14
C GLU A 35 1.31 -2.51 15.74
N ASP A 36 0.07 -2.43 16.23
CA ASP A 36 -1.02 -3.37 15.92
C ASP A 36 -1.90 -2.92 14.75
N SER A 37 -1.61 -1.76 14.15
CA SER A 37 -2.39 -1.22 13.04
C SER A 37 -2.11 -1.96 11.73
N ASP A 38 -3.14 -2.08 10.90
CA ASP A 38 -3.04 -2.54 9.53
C ASP A 38 -2.54 -1.42 8.58
N ILE A 39 -2.46 -1.74 7.29
CA ILE A 39 -2.03 -0.83 6.25
C ILE A 39 -3.10 -0.79 5.17
N ASP A 40 -3.77 0.36 5.06
CA ASP A 40 -4.79 0.61 4.05
C ASP A 40 -4.16 0.92 2.69
N ILE A 41 -4.50 0.12 1.68
CA ILE A 41 -3.98 0.29 0.32
C ILE A 41 -5.15 0.29 -0.67
N LEU A 42 -5.30 1.38 -1.41
CA LEU A 42 -6.20 1.44 -2.56
C LEU A 42 -5.42 0.99 -3.78
N VAL A 43 -5.99 0.10 -4.58
CA VAL A 43 -5.36 -0.42 -5.80
C VAL A 43 -6.29 -0.25 -7.01
N GLU A 44 -5.67 0.04 -8.15
CA GLU A 44 -6.28 -0.03 -9.47
C GLU A 44 -5.66 -1.23 -10.17
N ILE A 45 -6.50 -2.20 -10.59
CA ILE A 45 -6.03 -3.39 -11.30
C ILE A 45 -6.24 -3.15 -12.78
N GLY A 46 -5.15 -3.24 -13.56
CA GLY A 46 -5.22 -3.16 -15.00
C GLY A 46 -5.56 -4.50 -15.61
N GLY A 47 -6.83 -4.69 -15.94
CA GLY A 47 -7.31 -5.82 -16.72
C GLY A 47 -8.55 -5.40 -17.48
N LYS A 48 -8.44 -5.39 -18.81
CA LYS A 48 -9.46 -5.14 -19.86
C LYS A 48 -10.83 -4.63 -19.41
#